data_AF-I7GE68-F1
#
_entry.id   AF-I7GE68-F1
#
_cell.length_a   1.000
_cell.length_b   1.000
_cell.length_c   1.000
_cell.angle_alpha   90.00
_cell.angle_beta   90.00
_cell.angle_gamma   90.00
#
_symmetry.space_group_name_H-M   'P 1'
#
loop_
_entity.id
_entity.type
_entity.pdbx_description
1 polymer ?
#
loop_
_entity_poly.entity_id
_entity_poly.type
_entity_poly.pdbx_seq_one_letter_code
_entity_poly.pdbx_strand_id
1 'polypeptide(L)'
;MLSIRSTLAGRTHIVSSVAAAARTGHAMTSDIATPAPTAGEPDLARPWAPHRRKAYVALTAMTGFAFTIAVVGVGTGLLPPTFTVDVIANLTFGLPVIVLPLVYFWTGRGEQRSRLQRASELTMIYLPYTAGSQLGYETIFLIGHPMNWWTPTTDPGWKWLWWQYGLADTRYTSGNAWIFGLELVGVVTGTLLFIVWIRLMRSDLPVESRIKSLWLAFTGCAMLISSTAVYFLSEVRAGFDDIGQGAFGLWFKFIAENVPFMILPFFALIAMYRQIDDLSRRAGPR
;
A
#
# COMPACT_ATOMS: atom_id res chain seq x y z
N MET A 1 66.21 -40.90 16.64
CA MET A 1 66.44 -40.62 18.07
C MET A 1 67.61 -39.64 18.16
N LEU A 2 67.41 -38.49 18.81
CA LEU A 2 68.41 -37.55 19.34
C LEU A 2 69.52 -36.96 18.43
N SER A 3 69.23 -35.75 17.95
CA SER A 3 70.02 -34.50 18.08
C SER A 3 71.39 -34.57 18.78
N ILE A 4 72.43 -34.03 18.13
CA ILE A 4 73.49 -33.27 18.80
C ILE A 4 73.60 -31.86 18.17
N ARG A 5 73.65 -30.90 19.09
CA ARG A 5 73.63 -29.45 18.93
C ARG A 5 75.03 -28.86 18.70
N SER A 6 74.96 -27.64 18.16
CA SER A 6 75.73 -26.43 18.53
C SER A 6 77.18 -26.32 18.04
N THR A 7 77.70 -25.13 17.67
CA THR A 7 77.42 -23.80 18.23
C THR A 7 78.06 -22.71 17.34
N LEU A 8 77.30 -21.63 17.05
CA LEU A 8 77.64 -20.18 17.18
C LEU A 8 78.93 -19.63 16.50
N ALA A 9 79.00 -18.42 15.91
CA ALA A 9 78.20 -17.20 16.07
C ALA A 9 78.47 -16.18 14.95
N GLY A 10 77.52 -15.25 14.79
CA GLY A 10 77.65 -13.98 14.06
C GLY A 10 76.31 -13.52 13.47
N ARG A 11 75.29 -13.18 14.29
CA ARG A 11 74.83 -11.79 14.61
C ARG A 11 74.80 -10.88 13.36
N THR A 12 73.69 -10.29 12.89
CA THR A 12 72.47 -9.73 13.52
C THR A 12 71.46 -9.47 12.36
N HIS A 13 70.24 -10.03 12.30
CA HIS A 13 68.93 -9.51 12.77
C HIS A 13 68.65 -8.04 12.34
N ILE A 14 67.53 -7.59 11.72
CA ILE A 14 66.08 -7.94 11.71
C ILE A 14 65.45 -7.14 10.53
N VAL A 15 64.74 -7.74 9.55
CA VAL A 15 63.25 -7.92 9.47
C VAL A 15 62.51 -6.57 9.50
N SER A 16 61.55 -6.17 8.68
CA SER A 16 60.69 -6.65 7.58
C SER A 16 60.03 -5.35 7.01
N SER A 17 59.38 -5.26 5.85
CA SER A 17 58.05 -5.76 5.51
C SER A 17 57.38 -4.67 4.65
N VAL A 18 56.70 -5.08 3.58
CA VAL A 18 55.48 -4.44 3.02
C VAL A 18 55.62 -3.04 2.43
N ALA A 19 55.73 -2.97 1.10
CA ALA A 19 54.94 -2.07 0.23
C ALA A 19 55.38 -2.20 -1.24
N ALA A 20 54.79 -3.13 -2.00
CA ALA A 20 54.78 -3.06 -3.47
C ALA A 20 53.59 -3.87 -4.03
N ALA A 21 52.38 -3.52 -3.61
CA ALA A 21 51.18 -3.79 -4.36
C ALA A 21 50.92 -2.58 -5.25
N ALA A 22 51.33 -2.63 -6.53
CA ALA A 22 50.78 -1.75 -7.57
C ALA A 22 51.27 -2.20 -8.96
N ARG A 23 50.38 -2.90 -9.67
CA ARG A 23 50.15 -2.89 -11.14
C ARG A 23 50.15 -4.28 -11.78
N THR A 24 49.02 -4.97 -11.62
CA THR A 24 48.42 -5.84 -12.66
C THR A 24 46.98 -6.15 -12.26
N GLY A 25 46.01 -5.76 -13.07
CA GLY A 25 44.61 -6.14 -12.91
C GLY A 25 43.66 -4.95 -12.95
N HIS A 26 43.35 -4.44 -14.15
CA HIS A 26 42.08 -3.77 -14.35
C HIS A 26 41.10 -4.79 -14.91
N ALA A 27 40.13 -5.09 -14.06
CA ALA A 27 39.06 -6.03 -14.29
C ALA A 27 38.19 -5.57 -15.46
N MET A 28 37.82 -6.54 -16.28
CA MET A 28 36.66 -6.50 -17.16
C MET A 28 35.43 -6.25 -16.29
N THR A 29 34.97 -5.01 -16.18
CA THR A 29 33.59 -4.74 -15.76
C THR A 29 32.70 -5.17 -16.91
N SER A 30 32.09 -6.35 -16.79
CA SER A 30 30.97 -6.72 -17.62
C SER A 30 29.81 -5.78 -17.28
N ASP A 31 29.73 -4.67 -18.02
CA ASP A 31 28.51 -3.89 -18.13
C ASP A 31 27.47 -4.80 -18.79
N ILE A 32 26.80 -5.62 -17.97
CA ILE A 32 25.55 -6.26 -18.36
C ILE A 32 24.54 -5.13 -18.42
N ALA A 33 24.54 -4.44 -19.56
CA ALA A 33 23.44 -3.59 -19.97
C ALA A 33 22.17 -4.42 -19.80
N THR A 34 21.31 -4.00 -18.88
CA THR A 34 19.99 -4.61 -18.71
C THR A 34 19.29 -4.52 -20.06
N PRO A 35 18.96 -5.66 -20.71
CA PRO A 35 18.30 -5.61 -22.01
C PRO A 35 16.98 -4.85 -21.82
N ALA A 36 16.69 -3.92 -22.74
CA ALA A 36 15.33 -3.43 -22.88
C ALA A 36 14.40 -4.65 -23.07
N PRO A 37 13.20 -4.65 -22.48
CA PRO A 37 12.28 -5.79 -22.59
C PRO A 37 12.10 -6.13 -24.07
N THR A 38 12.41 -7.38 -24.42
CA THR A 38 12.21 -7.90 -25.77
C THR A 38 10.73 -7.75 -26.13
N ALA A 39 10.46 -7.43 -27.40
CA ALA A 39 9.10 -7.28 -27.92
C ALA A 39 8.30 -8.58 -27.70
N GLY A 40 7.59 -8.68 -26.57
CA GLY A 40 6.87 -9.88 -26.15
C GLY A 40 6.83 -10.12 -24.65
N GLU A 41 7.77 -9.59 -23.85
CA GLU A 41 7.76 -9.81 -22.40
C GLU A 41 6.80 -8.83 -21.68
N PRO A 42 5.87 -9.31 -20.83
CA PRO A 42 4.94 -8.45 -20.11
C PRO A 42 5.66 -7.47 -19.16
N ASP A 43 5.39 -6.17 -19.27
CA ASP A 43 5.80 -5.20 -18.25
C ASP A 43 4.98 -5.41 -16.97
N LEU A 44 5.63 -6.00 -15.95
CA LEU A 44 5.02 -6.24 -14.64
C LEU A 44 5.15 -5.06 -13.67
N ALA A 45 5.97 -4.06 -13.99
CA ALA A 45 6.21 -2.92 -13.11
C ALA A 45 5.22 -1.79 -13.39
N ARG A 46 4.85 -1.59 -14.66
CA ARG A 46 3.93 -0.53 -15.11
C ARG A 46 2.92 -1.05 -16.14
N PRO A 47 2.08 -2.02 -15.75
CA PRO A 47 1.24 -2.84 -16.66
C PRO A 47 0.01 -2.11 -17.27
N TRP A 48 -0.10 -0.80 -17.10
CA TRP A 48 -1.32 -0.03 -17.40
C TRP A 48 -1.31 0.56 -18.81
N ALA A 49 -2.45 0.44 -19.48
CA ALA A 49 -2.70 1.17 -20.71
C ALA A 49 -2.80 2.69 -20.46
N PRO A 50 -2.40 3.55 -21.41
CA PRO A 50 -2.41 5.00 -21.23
C PRO A 50 -3.77 5.58 -20.82
N HIS A 51 -4.87 5.04 -21.35
CA HIS A 51 -6.22 5.52 -21.04
C HIS A 51 -6.64 5.17 -19.59
N ARG A 52 -6.36 3.94 -19.13
CA ARG A 52 -6.63 3.55 -17.74
C ARG A 52 -5.75 4.30 -16.77
N ARG A 53 -4.47 4.51 -17.08
CA ARG A 53 -3.58 5.36 -16.27
C ARG A 53 -4.17 6.76 -16.07
N LYS A 54 -4.66 7.41 -17.15
CA LYS A 54 -5.31 8.72 -17.05
C LYS A 54 -6.55 8.68 -16.16
N ALA A 55 -7.39 7.65 -16.30
CA ALA A 55 -8.58 7.48 -15.48
C ALA A 55 -8.23 7.27 -13.99
N TYR A 56 -7.25 6.42 -13.67
CA TYR A 56 -6.79 6.23 -12.29
C TYR A 56 -6.33 7.57 -11.69
N VAL A 57 -5.47 8.31 -12.39
CA VAL A 57 -4.98 9.61 -11.92
C VAL A 57 -6.14 10.61 -11.73
N ALA A 58 -7.06 10.69 -12.69
CA ALA A 58 -8.19 11.61 -12.62
C ALA A 58 -9.13 11.30 -11.45
N LEU A 59 -9.48 10.02 -11.24
CA LEU A 59 -10.34 9.60 -10.14
C LEU A 59 -9.66 9.85 -8.78
N THR A 60 -8.39 9.49 -8.63
CA THR A 60 -7.64 9.76 -7.39
C THR A 60 -7.52 11.26 -7.12
N ALA A 61 -7.25 12.07 -8.14
CA ALA A 61 -7.19 13.53 -8.00
C ALA A 61 -8.56 14.09 -7.58
N MET A 62 -9.64 13.66 -8.21
CA MET A 62 -10.99 14.07 -7.85
C MET A 62 -11.33 13.74 -6.39
N THR A 63 -11.00 12.53 -5.92
CA THR A 63 -11.14 12.16 -4.50
C THR A 63 -10.38 13.12 -3.61
N GLY A 64 -9.08 13.34 -3.87
CA GLY A 64 -8.24 14.22 -3.05
C GLY A 64 -8.72 15.68 -3.04
N PHE A 65 -9.18 16.20 -4.18
CA PHE A 65 -9.73 17.55 -4.26
C PHE A 65 -11.06 17.69 -3.52
N ALA A 66 -12.01 16.79 -3.77
CA ALA A 66 -13.30 16.80 -3.09
C ALA A 66 -13.14 16.72 -1.58
N PHE A 67 -12.25 15.84 -1.14
CA PHE A 67 -11.87 15.68 0.25
C PHE A 67 -11.33 16.98 0.87
N THR A 68 -10.33 17.59 0.21
CA THR A 68 -9.69 18.82 0.68
C THR A 68 -10.68 19.99 0.71
N ILE A 69 -11.54 20.11 -0.29
CA ILE A 69 -12.56 21.17 -0.36
C ILE A 69 -13.54 21.05 0.81
N ALA A 70 -13.98 19.84 1.16
CA ALA A 70 -14.90 19.65 2.28
C ALA A 70 -14.23 20.02 3.61
N VAL A 71 -13.02 19.51 3.87
CA VAL A 71 -12.27 19.79 5.11
C VAL A 71 -11.95 21.27 5.26
N VAL A 72 -11.41 21.92 4.22
CA VAL A 72 -11.06 23.35 4.25
C VAL A 72 -12.33 24.20 4.28
N GLY A 73 -13.34 23.86 3.50
CA GLY A 73 -14.60 24.59 3.44
C GLY A 73 -15.31 24.62 4.79
N VAL A 74 -15.42 23.48 5.47
CA VAL A 74 -15.98 23.42 6.83
C VAL A 74 -15.03 24.07 7.84
N GLY A 75 -13.73 23.82 7.74
CA GLY A 75 -12.73 24.41 8.65
C GLY A 75 -12.62 25.93 8.60
N THR A 76 -12.97 26.56 7.48
CA THR A 76 -12.98 28.02 7.30
C THR A 76 -14.37 28.63 7.48
N GLY A 77 -15.40 27.82 7.73
CA GLY A 77 -16.79 28.28 7.85
C GLY A 77 -17.48 28.62 6.52
N LEU A 78 -16.85 28.34 5.38
CA LEU A 78 -17.46 28.50 4.04
C LEU A 78 -18.55 27.46 3.79
N LEU A 79 -18.44 26.27 4.37
CA LEU A 79 -19.44 25.21 4.32
C LEU A 79 -19.96 24.89 5.72
N PRO A 80 -21.27 24.78 5.93
CA PRO A 80 -21.80 24.42 7.24
C PRO A 80 -21.67 22.91 7.48
N PRO A 81 -21.36 22.46 8.72
CA PRO A 81 -21.24 21.04 9.09
C PRO A 81 -22.63 20.39 9.21
N THR A 82 -23.33 20.28 8.08
CA THR A 82 -24.70 19.76 8.00
C THR A 82 -24.72 18.38 7.35
N PHE A 83 -25.80 17.64 7.60
CA PHE A 83 -26.02 16.34 6.95
C PHE A 83 -26.01 16.43 5.40
N THR A 84 -26.50 17.53 4.83
CA THR A 84 -26.49 17.73 3.37
C THR A 84 -25.06 17.84 2.84
N VAL A 85 -24.21 18.65 3.49
CA VAL A 85 -22.78 18.77 3.12
C VAL A 85 -22.07 17.44 3.29
N ASP A 86 -22.37 16.72 4.37
CA ASP A 86 -21.89 15.36 4.64
C ASP A 86 -22.20 14.40 3.50
N VAL A 87 -23.47 14.29 3.09
CA VAL A 87 -23.89 13.44 1.98
C VAL A 87 -23.20 13.84 0.67
N ILE A 88 -23.19 15.12 0.32
CA ILE A 88 -22.60 15.59 -0.94
C ILE A 88 -21.10 15.29 -0.97
N ALA A 89 -20.38 15.58 0.11
CA ALA A 89 -18.94 15.35 0.18
C ALA A 89 -18.62 13.86 0.06
N ASN A 90 -19.30 13.00 0.83
CA ASN A 90 -19.12 11.54 0.81
C ASN A 90 -19.43 10.94 -0.57
N LEU A 91 -20.47 11.41 -1.26
CA LEU A 91 -20.71 10.98 -2.64
C LEU A 91 -19.62 11.44 -3.59
N THR A 92 -19.12 12.67 -3.42
CA THR A 92 -18.14 13.29 -4.33
C THR A 92 -16.75 12.65 -4.20
N PHE A 93 -16.31 12.26 -3.00
CA PHE A 93 -15.03 11.55 -2.83
C PHE A 93 -15.19 10.03 -2.86
N GLY A 94 -16.30 9.48 -2.37
CA GLY A 94 -16.54 8.03 -2.22
C GLY A 94 -16.93 7.32 -3.51
N LEU A 95 -17.78 7.93 -4.36
CA LEU A 95 -18.11 7.32 -5.67
C LEU A 95 -16.87 7.12 -6.55
N PRO A 96 -15.95 8.10 -6.69
CA PRO A 96 -14.71 7.88 -7.42
C PRO A 96 -13.85 6.75 -6.87
N VAL A 97 -13.78 6.61 -5.54
CA VAL A 97 -13.07 5.52 -4.85
C VAL A 97 -13.68 4.16 -5.23
N ILE A 98 -15.00 4.04 -5.22
CA ILE A 98 -15.74 2.83 -5.63
C ILE A 98 -15.55 2.53 -7.13
N VAL A 99 -15.50 3.56 -7.97
CA VAL A 99 -15.36 3.41 -9.44
C VAL A 99 -13.92 3.09 -9.86
N LEU A 100 -12.92 3.55 -9.11
CA LEU A 100 -11.50 3.35 -9.41
C LEU A 100 -11.13 1.89 -9.75
N PRO A 101 -11.49 0.87 -8.93
CA PRO A 101 -11.20 -0.52 -9.26
C PRO A 101 -11.95 -1.00 -10.51
N LEU A 102 -13.09 -0.42 -10.87
CA LEU A 102 -13.86 -0.81 -12.05
C LEU A 102 -13.18 -0.40 -13.37
N VAL A 103 -12.32 0.62 -13.34
CA VAL A 103 -11.49 1.04 -14.50
C VAL A 103 -10.62 -0.13 -15.00
N TYR A 104 -10.26 -1.08 -14.13
CA TYR A 104 -9.56 -2.31 -14.53
C TYR A 104 -10.25 -3.11 -15.64
N PHE A 105 -11.60 -3.12 -15.63
CA PHE A 105 -12.40 -3.82 -16.63
C PHE A 105 -12.52 -3.06 -17.95
N TRP A 106 -12.21 -1.75 -17.96
CA TRP A 106 -12.24 -0.95 -19.17
C TRP A 106 -11.12 -1.37 -20.13
N THR A 107 -11.51 -2.06 -21.19
CA THR A 107 -10.60 -2.59 -22.20
C THR A 107 -10.70 -1.74 -23.48
N GLY A 108 -9.57 -1.26 -23.97
CA GLY A 108 -9.49 -0.45 -25.18
C GLY A 108 -9.79 -1.27 -26.45
N ARG A 109 -10.11 -0.58 -27.54
CA ARG A 109 -10.40 -1.22 -28.83
C ARG A 109 -9.14 -1.95 -29.34
N GLY A 110 -9.27 -3.26 -29.57
CA GLY A 110 -8.15 -4.11 -30.01
C GLY A 110 -7.16 -4.52 -28.91
N GLU A 111 -7.42 -4.18 -27.64
CA GLU A 111 -6.51 -4.49 -26.55
C GLU A 111 -6.58 -5.98 -26.15
N GLN A 112 -5.46 -6.69 -26.31
CA GLN A 112 -5.26 -8.07 -25.88
C GLN A 112 -4.36 -8.06 -24.64
N ARG A 113 -4.87 -8.51 -23.49
CA ARG A 113 -4.11 -8.61 -22.24
C ARG A 113 -3.95 -10.06 -21.82
N SER A 114 -2.72 -10.48 -21.61
CA SER A 114 -2.43 -11.79 -21.02
C SER A 114 -2.94 -11.87 -19.58
N ARG A 115 -3.13 -13.09 -19.07
CA ARG A 115 -3.53 -13.31 -17.67
C ARG A 115 -2.54 -12.68 -16.68
N LEU A 116 -1.26 -12.67 -17.02
CA LEU A 116 -0.19 -12.11 -16.19
C LEU A 116 -0.20 -10.57 -16.21
N GLN A 117 -0.44 -9.94 -17.36
CA GLN A 117 -0.60 -8.47 -17.45
C GLN A 117 -1.79 -7.99 -16.62
N ARG A 118 -2.92 -8.70 -16.73
CA ARG A 118 -4.12 -8.44 -15.91
C ARG A 118 -3.83 -8.56 -14.42
N ALA A 119 -3.13 -9.63 -14.02
CA ALA A 119 -2.75 -9.83 -12.62
C ALA A 119 -1.84 -8.71 -12.11
N SER A 120 -0.79 -8.38 -12.86
CA SER A 120 0.10 -7.28 -12.52
C SER A 120 -0.65 -5.95 -12.40
N GLU A 121 -1.53 -5.62 -13.36
CA GLU A 121 -2.31 -4.38 -13.31
C GLU A 121 -3.19 -4.32 -12.05
N LEU A 122 -3.90 -5.42 -11.72
CA LEU A 122 -4.71 -5.46 -10.51
C LEU A 122 -3.88 -5.28 -9.24
N THR A 123 -2.72 -5.92 -9.14
CA THR A 123 -1.80 -5.72 -8.00
C THR A 123 -1.36 -4.27 -7.91
N MET A 124 -0.93 -3.70 -9.03
CA MET A 124 -0.33 -2.37 -9.05
C MET A 124 -1.34 -1.24 -8.83
N ILE A 125 -2.64 -1.46 -9.09
CA ILE A 125 -3.70 -0.50 -8.73
C ILE A 125 -4.19 -0.70 -7.29
N TYR A 126 -4.26 -1.95 -6.82
CA TYR A 126 -4.84 -2.25 -5.52
C TYR A 126 -3.94 -1.79 -4.37
N LEU A 127 -2.62 -2.00 -4.47
CA LEU A 127 -1.68 -1.63 -3.42
C LEU A 127 -1.72 -0.12 -3.05
N PRO A 128 -1.61 0.83 -3.99
CA PRO A 128 -1.70 2.25 -3.65
C PRO A 128 -3.12 2.66 -3.28
N TYR A 129 -4.15 1.99 -3.81
CA TYR A 129 -5.54 2.23 -3.42
C TYR A 129 -5.77 1.93 -1.93
N THR A 130 -5.36 0.75 -1.47
CA THR A 130 -5.49 0.38 -0.05
C THR A 130 -4.55 1.19 0.83
N ALA A 131 -3.28 1.36 0.45
CA ALA A 131 -2.32 2.14 1.22
C ALA A 131 -2.73 3.62 1.33
N GLY A 132 -3.33 4.19 0.29
CA GLY A 132 -3.82 5.57 0.30
C GLY A 132 -4.89 5.82 1.36
N SER A 133 -5.81 4.86 1.57
CA SER A 133 -6.79 4.95 2.66
C SER A 133 -6.11 4.95 4.03
N GLN A 134 -5.20 4.00 4.25
CA GLN A 134 -4.48 3.85 5.53
C GLN A 134 -3.62 5.08 5.84
N LEU A 135 -2.86 5.57 4.87
CA LEU A 135 -1.96 6.70 5.04
C LEU A 135 -2.68 8.05 5.04
N GLY A 136 -3.80 8.17 4.33
CA GLY A 136 -4.55 9.41 4.20
C GLY A 136 -5.55 9.61 5.34
N TYR A 137 -6.45 8.65 5.57
CA TYR A 137 -7.52 8.74 6.57
C TYR A 137 -7.02 8.30 7.95
N GLU A 138 -6.55 7.06 8.04
CA GLU A 138 -6.32 6.40 9.34
C GLU A 138 -5.11 6.98 10.07
N THR A 139 -4.10 7.46 9.34
CA THR A 139 -2.98 8.15 9.97
C THR A 139 -3.42 9.43 10.66
N ILE A 140 -4.34 10.20 10.05
CA ILE A 140 -4.89 11.40 10.69
C ILE A 140 -5.64 10.98 11.96
N PHE A 141 -6.48 9.95 11.90
CA PHE A 141 -7.19 9.42 13.07
C PHE A 141 -6.24 9.10 14.23
N LEU A 142 -5.19 8.32 13.96
CA LEU A 142 -4.24 7.92 15.00
C LEU A 142 -3.50 9.10 15.62
N ILE A 143 -3.19 10.14 14.85
CA ILE A 143 -2.57 11.36 15.38
C ILE A 143 -3.52 12.11 16.32
N GLY A 144 -4.79 12.22 15.94
CA GLY A 144 -5.75 12.98 16.75
C GLY A 144 -6.31 12.25 17.95
N HIS A 145 -6.24 10.92 17.98
CA HIS A 145 -6.73 10.11 19.09
C HIS A 145 -6.04 10.45 20.43
N PRO A 146 -4.69 10.47 20.57
CA PRO A 146 -4.03 10.86 21.82
C PRO A 146 -4.23 12.35 22.17
N MET A 147 -4.64 13.17 21.20
CA MET A 147 -4.89 14.61 21.38
C MET A 147 -6.38 14.92 21.66
N ASN A 148 -7.21 13.87 21.78
CA ASN A 148 -8.65 13.97 22.02
C ASN A 148 -9.41 14.82 20.98
N TRP A 149 -8.91 14.85 19.73
CA TRP A 149 -9.48 15.67 18.65
C TRP A 149 -10.85 15.18 18.21
N TRP A 150 -11.13 13.89 18.32
CA TRP A 150 -12.34 13.26 17.78
C TRP A 150 -13.53 13.26 18.74
N THR A 151 -13.45 14.03 19.82
CA THR A 151 -14.58 14.17 20.75
C THR A 151 -15.83 14.68 20.04
N PRO A 152 -17.03 14.19 20.42
CA PRO A 152 -18.28 14.68 19.87
C PRO A 152 -18.41 16.20 20.02
N THR A 153 -18.78 16.87 18.94
CA THR A 153 -18.96 18.33 18.87
C THR A 153 -20.01 18.70 17.83
N THR A 154 -20.62 19.87 17.95
CA THR A 154 -21.49 20.45 16.92
C THR A 154 -20.72 21.37 15.97
N ASP A 155 -19.49 21.74 16.33
CA ASP A 155 -18.58 22.55 15.52
C ASP A 155 -17.27 21.79 15.28
N PRO A 156 -17.17 21.00 14.20
CA PRO A 156 -15.99 20.20 13.93
C PRO A 156 -14.84 21.00 13.33
N GLY A 157 -15.11 22.13 12.66
CA GLY A 157 -14.12 22.86 11.87
C GLY A 157 -13.31 21.94 10.95
N TRP A 158 -11.98 22.04 11.00
CA TRP A 158 -11.07 21.21 10.19
C TRP A 158 -11.13 19.71 10.53
N LYS A 159 -11.68 19.35 11.70
CA LYS A 159 -11.84 17.96 12.16
C LYS A 159 -13.02 17.24 11.48
N TRP A 160 -13.69 17.93 10.55
CA TRP A 160 -14.89 17.46 9.86
C TRP A 160 -14.74 16.04 9.30
N LEU A 161 -13.55 15.66 8.80
CA LEU A 161 -13.28 14.32 8.27
C LEU A 161 -13.70 13.19 9.22
N TRP A 162 -13.16 13.19 10.43
CA TRP A 162 -13.39 12.12 11.40
C TRP A 162 -14.65 12.37 12.20
N TRP A 163 -15.05 13.63 12.34
CA TRP A 163 -16.35 13.97 12.87
C TRP A 163 -17.49 13.35 12.04
N GLN A 164 -17.47 13.51 10.71
CA GLN A 164 -18.57 13.01 9.86
C GLN A 164 -18.63 11.48 9.84
N TYR A 165 -17.47 10.80 9.90
CA TYR A 165 -17.45 9.34 9.98
C TYR A 165 -17.89 8.89 11.37
N GLY A 166 -17.49 9.62 12.41
CA GLY A 166 -17.91 9.42 13.81
C GLY A 166 -19.42 9.55 14.05
N LEU A 167 -20.13 10.30 13.22
CA LEU A 167 -21.60 10.34 13.24
C LEU A 167 -22.22 9.02 12.77
N ALA A 168 -21.53 8.29 11.89
CA ALA A 168 -21.98 7.01 11.35
C ALA A 168 -21.44 5.82 12.15
N ASP A 169 -20.25 5.90 12.73
CA ASP A 169 -19.68 4.91 13.63
C ASP A 169 -19.13 5.61 14.88
N THR A 170 -19.88 5.56 15.97
CA THR A 170 -19.60 6.34 17.17
C THR A 170 -18.28 5.98 17.85
N ARG A 171 -17.73 4.78 17.56
CA ARG A 171 -16.48 4.31 18.16
C ARG A 171 -15.26 5.12 17.76
N TYR A 172 -15.32 5.79 16.60
CA TYR A 172 -14.28 6.71 16.16
C TYR A 172 -14.26 8.02 16.97
N THR A 173 -15.27 8.25 17.82
CA THR A 173 -15.37 9.44 18.68
C THR A 173 -15.37 9.12 20.18
N SER A 174 -15.44 7.85 20.56
CA SER A 174 -15.58 7.41 21.95
C SER A 174 -14.27 6.97 22.63
N GLY A 175 -13.12 7.13 21.95
CA GLY A 175 -11.83 6.69 22.47
C GLY A 175 -11.70 5.16 22.53
N ASN A 176 -12.38 4.46 21.61
CA ASN A 176 -12.45 3.01 21.60
C ASN A 176 -11.08 2.38 21.31
N ALA A 177 -10.52 1.67 22.29
CA ALA A 177 -9.20 1.04 22.19
C ALA A 177 -9.11 -0.03 21.10
N TRP A 178 -10.22 -0.71 20.79
CA TRP A 178 -10.28 -1.68 19.71
C TRP A 178 -10.13 -1.01 18.35
N ILE A 179 -10.88 0.07 18.08
CA ILE A 179 -10.76 0.84 16.84
C ILE A 179 -9.35 1.43 16.71
N PHE A 180 -8.79 2.00 17.79
CA PHE A 180 -7.41 2.50 17.75
C PHE A 180 -6.41 1.41 17.37
N GLY A 181 -6.50 0.22 17.98
CA GLY A 181 -5.63 -0.90 17.67
C GLY A 181 -5.79 -1.39 16.22
N LEU A 182 -7.03 -1.43 15.73
CA LEU A 182 -7.35 -1.79 14.35
C LEU A 182 -6.70 -0.83 13.36
N GLU A 183 -6.89 0.48 13.55
CA GLU A 183 -6.32 1.48 12.64
C GLU A 183 -4.80 1.55 12.73
N LEU A 184 -4.21 1.29 13.90
CA LEU A 184 -2.76 1.20 14.03
C LEU A 184 -2.18 0.05 13.18
N VAL A 185 -2.82 -1.13 13.22
CA VAL A 185 -2.45 -2.24 12.33
C VAL A 185 -2.65 -1.86 10.87
N GLY A 186 -3.77 -1.20 10.56
CA GLY A 186 -4.07 -0.66 9.23
C GLY A 186 -2.95 0.24 8.69
N VAL A 187 -2.55 1.25 9.45
CA VAL A 187 -1.50 2.22 9.09
C VAL A 187 -0.13 1.58 8.94
N VAL A 188 0.29 0.72 9.87
CA VAL A 188 1.58 0.01 9.78
C VAL A 188 1.61 -0.87 8.53
N THR A 189 0.52 -1.58 8.26
CA THR A 189 0.39 -2.43 7.07
C THR A 189 0.35 -1.61 5.79
N GLY A 190 -0.43 -0.53 5.75
CA GLY A 190 -0.52 0.39 4.63
C GLY A 190 0.83 1.02 4.29
N THR A 191 1.61 1.39 5.31
CA THR A 191 2.98 1.88 5.14
C THR A 191 3.87 0.83 4.48
N LEU A 192 3.84 -0.42 4.95
CA LEU A 192 4.57 -1.53 4.34
C LEU A 192 4.15 -1.71 2.87
N LEU A 193 2.85 -1.76 2.60
CA LEU A 193 2.31 -1.96 1.25
C LEU A 193 2.67 -0.81 0.31
N PHE A 194 2.71 0.43 0.80
CA PHE A 194 3.16 1.58 0.03
C PHE A 194 4.64 1.46 -0.36
N ILE A 195 5.52 1.11 0.59
CA ILE A 195 6.95 0.90 0.34
C ILE A 195 7.16 -0.23 -0.68
N VAL A 196 6.45 -1.35 -0.50
CA VAL A 196 6.48 -2.49 -1.41
C VAL A 196 5.99 -2.10 -2.81
N TRP A 197 4.93 -1.31 -2.90
CA TRP A 197 4.41 -0.81 -4.18
C TRP A 197 5.42 0.06 -4.93
N ILE A 198 6.05 1.02 -4.25
CA ILE A 198 7.14 1.84 -4.84
C ILE A 198 8.27 0.94 -5.34
N ARG A 199 8.64 -0.09 -4.56
CA ARG A 199 9.66 -1.07 -4.96
C ARG A 199 9.23 -1.87 -6.19
N LEU A 200 7.96 -2.32 -6.28
CA LEU A 200 7.44 -3.10 -7.41
C LEU A 200 7.33 -2.29 -8.71
N MET A 201 7.18 -0.96 -8.62
CA MET A 201 7.20 -0.04 -9.78
C MET A 201 8.57 0.10 -10.47
N ARG A 202 9.63 -0.43 -9.86
CA ARG A 202 10.97 -0.45 -10.44
C ARG A 202 11.04 -1.51 -11.54
N SER A 203 11.43 -1.10 -12.76
CA SER A 203 11.62 -2.00 -13.90
C SER A 203 12.90 -2.84 -13.78
N ASP A 204 13.90 -2.34 -13.04
CA ASP A 204 15.21 -2.96 -12.83
C ASP A 204 15.25 -3.91 -11.61
N LEU A 205 14.09 -4.17 -10.97
CA LEU A 205 14.04 -4.98 -9.77
C LEU A 205 14.40 -6.46 -10.07
N PRO A 206 15.42 -7.04 -9.43
CA PRO A 206 15.79 -8.44 -9.65
C PRO A 206 14.61 -9.39 -9.39
N VAL A 207 14.50 -10.47 -10.16
CA VAL A 207 13.38 -11.42 -10.11
C VAL A 207 13.12 -11.93 -8.68
N GLU A 208 14.17 -12.35 -7.98
CA GLU A 208 14.07 -12.81 -6.59
C GLU A 208 13.51 -11.72 -5.65
N SER A 209 13.97 -10.48 -5.82
CA SER A 209 13.48 -9.34 -5.06
C SER A 209 12.01 -9.01 -5.38
N ARG A 210 11.58 -9.17 -6.63
CA ARG A 210 10.19 -9.00 -7.04
C ARG A 210 9.30 -10.06 -6.39
N ILE A 211 9.71 -11.33 -6.41
CA ILE A 211 8.99 -12.43 -5.75
C ILE A 211 8.83 -12.15 -4.25
N LYS A 212 9.92 -11.79 -3.56
CA LYS A 212 9.86 -11.43 -2.12
C LYS A 212 8.91 -10.26 -1.85
N SER A 213 8.96 -9.22 -2.70
CA SER A 213 8.08 -8.06 -2.57
C SER A 213 6.62 -8.43 -2.80
N LEU A 214 6.32 -9.32 -3.76
CA LEU A 214 4.96 -9.82 -3.99
C LEU A 214 4.46 -10.66 -2.81
N TRP A 215 5.31 -11.46 -2.17
CA TRP A 215 4.93 -12.18 -0.95
C TRP A 215 4.64 -11.24 0.21
N LEU A 216 5.45 -10.19 0.41
CA LEU A 216 5.18 -9.16 1.42
C LEU A 216 3.85 -8.43 1.13
N ALA A 217 3.60 -8.08 -0.13
CA ALA A 217 2.33 -7.51 -0.56
C ALA A 217 1.15 -8.45 -0.27
N PHE A 218 1.31 -9.73 -0.58
CA PHE A 218 0.29 -10.76 -0.34
C PHE A 218 -0.04 -10.86 1.16
N THR A 219 0.98 -10.99 2.01
CA THR A 219 0.80 -11.08 3.47
C THR A 219 0.15 -9.82 4.03
N GLY A 220 0.59 -8.63 3.63
CA GLY A 220 -0.02 -7.38 4.09
C GLY A 220 -1.49 -7.25 3.66
N CYS A 221 -1.82 -7.63 2.43
CA CYS A 221 -3.22 -7.63 1.99
C CYS A 221 -4.07 -8.65 2.76
N ALA A 222 -3.55 -9.85 3.03
CA ALA A 222 -4.24 -10.85 3.83
C ALA A 222 -4.50 -10.36 5.27
N MET A 223 -3.56 -9.63 5.86
CA MET A 223 -3.73 -9.02 7.18
C MET A 223 -4.83 -7.94 7.18
N LEU A 224 -4.89 -7.08 6.16
CA LEU A 224 -5.97 -6.09 6.02
C LEU A 224 -7.34 -6.76 5.84
N ILE A 225 -7.46 -7.80 5.01
CA ILE A 225 -8.71 -8.58 4.87
C ILE A 225 -9.17 -9.09 6.24
N SER A 226 -8.25 -9.71 6.99
CA SER A 226 -8.55 -10.28 8.31
C SER A 226 -9.05 -9.20 9.27
N SER A 227 -8.37 -8.05 9.31
CA SER A 227 -8.74 -6.92 10.14
C SER A 227 -10.12 -6.37 9.78
N THR A 228 -10.40 -6.13 8.50
CA THR A 228 -11.71 -5.67 8.02
C THR A 228 -12.81 -6.70 8.30
N ALA A 229 -12.53 -7.99 8.15
CA ALA A 229 -13.52 -9.04 8.46
C ALA A 229 -13.88 -9.04 9.95
N VAL A 230 -12.90 -8.89 10.85
CA VAL A 230 -13.16 -8.82 12.29
C VAL A 230 -13.94 -7.54 12.63
N TYR A 231 -13.63 -6.40 12.02
CA TYR A 231 -14.41 -5.16 12.17
C TYR A 231 -15.90 -5.39 11.87
N PHE A 232 -16.22 -5.93 10.69
CA PHE A 232 -17.60 -6.21 10.31
C PHE A 232 -18.29 -7.24 11.20
N LEU A 233 -17.62 -8.36 11.50
CA LEU A 233 -18.20 -9.42 12.33
C LEU A 233 -18.44 -8.93 13.76
N SER A 234 -17.56 -8.07 14.29
CA SER A 234 -17.74 -7.46 15.60
C SER A 234 -18.97 -6.55 15.63
N GLU A 235 -19.23 -5.79 14.56
CA GLU A 235 -20.43 -4.95 14.45
C GLU A 235 -21.71 -5.76 14.37
N VAL A 236 -21.72 -6.77 13.51
CA VAL A 236 -22.88 -7.68 13.36
C VAL A 236 -23.19 -8.34 14.70
N ARG A 237 -22.15 -8.75 15.46
CA ARG A 237 -22.31 -9.32 16.79
C ARG A 237 -22.83 -8.31 17.81
N ALA A 238 -22.47 -7.03 17.67
CA ALA A 238 -22.93 -5.93 18.51
C ALA A 238 -24.33 -5.44 18.11
N GLY A 239 -24.98 -6.02 17.09
CA GLY A 239 -26.34 -5.63 16.70
C GLY A 239 -26.44 -4.28 16.00
N PHE A 240 -25.32 -3.76 15.48
CA PHE A 240 -25.21 -2.42 14.90
C PHE A 240 -25.39 -1.25 15.89
N ASP A 241 -25.17 -1.49 17.19
CA ASP A 241 -25.40 -0.52 18.27
C ASP A 241 -24.57 0.77 18.12
N ASP A 242 -23.41 0.70 17.48
CA ASP A 242 -22.51 1.84 17.28
C ASP A 242 -22.80 2.61 15.98
N ILE A 243 -23.69 2.10 15.11
CA ILE A 243 -23.97 2.67 13.80
C ILE A 243 -25.06 3.75 13.85
N GLY A 244 -24.66 4.99 13.56
CA GLY A 244 -25.52 6.17 13.51
C GLY A 244 -25.96 6.58 12.09
N GLN A 245 -26.54 7.78 11.98
CA GLN A 245 -27.01 8.39 10.72
C GLN A 245 -28.02 7.57 9.88
N GLY A 246 -28.71 6.61 10.50
CA GLY A 246 -29.77 5.83 9.86
C GLY A 246 -29.30 5.12 8.59
N ALA A 247 -30.14 5.13 7.55
CA ALA A 247 -29.87 4.42 6.31
C ALA A 247 -28.59 4.89 5.59
N PHE A 248 -28.25 6.18 5.68
CA PHE A 248 -27.05 6.70 5.03
C PHE A 248 -25.78 6.23 5.75
N GLY A 249 -25.74 6.33 7.08
CA GLY A 249 -24.61 5.84 7.88
C GLY A 249 -24.39 4.34 7.70
N LEU A 250 -25.46 3.54 7.75
CA LEU A 250 -25.36 2.09 7.56
C LEU A 250 -24.97 1.71 6.11
N TRP A 251 -25.77 2.10 5.12
CA TRP A 251 -25.60 1.55 3.77
C TRP A 251 -24.47 2.21 2.99
N PHE A 252 -24.29 3.51 3.14
CA PHE A 252 -23.25 4.22 2.40
C PHE A 252 -21.92 4.13 3.13
N LYS A 253 -21.82 4.71 4.33
CA LYS A 253 -20.55 4.83 5.05
C LYS A 253 -20.05 3.50 5.57
N PHE A 254 -20.87 2.77 6.33
CA PHE A 254 -20.43 1.51 6.91
C PHE A 254 -20.30 0.40 5.87
N ILE A 255 -21.31 0.19 5.01
CA ILE A 255 -21.28 -0.90 4.01
C ILE A 255 -20.55 -0.49 2.73
N ALA A 256 -21.03 0.51 1.98
CA ALA A 256 -20.53 0.77 0.63
C ALA A 256 -19.08 1.24 0.58
N GLU A 257 -18.60 2.00 1.57
CA GLU A 257 -17.19 2.42 1.61
C GLU A 257 -16.24 1.29 1.99
N ASN A 258 -16.66 0.38 2.89
CA ASN A 258 -15.78 -0.67 3.43
C ASN A 258 -15.85 -2.00 2.67
N VAL A 259 -16.99 -2.38 2.08
CA VAL A 259 -17.13 -3.64 1.32
C VAL A 259 -16.12 -3.79 0.18
N PRO A 260 -15.76 -2.74 -0.59
CA PRO A 260 -14.68 -2.82 -1.57
C PRO A 260 -13.35 -3.32 -0.96
N PHE A 261 -13.02 -2.89 0.26
CA PHE A 261 -11.82 -3.33 0.99
C PHE A 261 -11.94 -4.74 1.58
N MET A 262 -13.15 -5.30 1.65
CA MET A 262 -13.35 -6.70 2.02
C MET A 262 -13.25 -7.63 0.80
N ILE A 263 -13.79 -7.21 -0.36
CA ILE A 263 -13.93 -8.10 -1.54
C ILE A 263 -12.72 -8.01 -2.48
N LEU A 264 -12.31 -6.80 -2.88
CA LEU A 264 -11.23 -6.60 -3.85
C LEU A 264 -9.90 -7.27 -3.47
N PRO A 265 -9.44 -7.23 -2.20
CA PRO A 265 -8.18 -7.86 -1.87
C PRO A 265 -8.12 -9.36 -2.16
N PHE A 266 -9.22 -10.12 -2.13
CA PHE A 266 -9.19 -11.54 -2.54
C PHE A 266 -8.74 -11.71 -4.00
N PHE A 267 -9.21 -10.83 -4.90
CA PHE A 267 -8.76 -10.82 -6.29
C PHE A 267 -7.32 -10.36 -6.41
N ALA A 268 -6.89 -9.39 -5.59
CA ALA A 268 -5.51 -8.93 -5.55
C ALA A 268 -4.56 -10.04 -5.07
N LEU A 269 -4.94 -10.83 -4.07
CA LEU A 269 -4.17 -12.00 -3.60
C LEU A 269 -4.01 -13.04 -4.71
N ILE A 270 -5.09 -13.38 -5.43
CA ILE A 270 -5.02 -14.30 -6.59
C ILE A 270 -4.08 -13.74 -7.67
N ALA A 271 -4.14 -12.43 -7.92
CA ALA A 271 -3.28 -11.78 -8.89
C ALA A 271 -1.79 -11.78 -8.47
N MET A 272 -1.49 -11.53 -7.20
CA MET A 272 -0.14 -11.62 -6.66
C MET A 272 0.39 -13.06 -6.74
N TYR A 273 -0.42 -14.04 -6.34
CA TYR A 273 -0.06 -15.45 -6.44
C TYR A 273 0.29 -15.87 -7.86
N ARG A 274 -0.49 -15.44 -8.87
CA ARG A 274 -0.18 -15.72 -10.28
C ARG A 274 1.15 -15.15 -10.74
N GLN A 275 1.51 -13.95 -10.30
CA GLN A 275 2.81 -13.36 -10.60
C GLN A 275 3.94 -14.11 -9.89
N ILE A 276 3.74 -14.49 -8.62
CA ILE A 276 4.69 -15.28 -7.85
C ILE A 276 4.95 -16.63 -8.53
N ASP A 277 3.90 -17.36 -8.92
CA ASP A 277 4.00 -18.67 -9.57
C ASP A 277 4.76 -18.59 -10.90
N ASP A 278 4.39 -17.66 -11.78
CA ASP A 278 5.08 -17.46 -13.07
C ASP A 278 6.56 -17.11 -12.87
N LEU A 279 6.88 -16.14 -12.01
CA LEU A 279 8.26 -15.71 -11.78
C LEU A 279 9.10 -16.81 -11.11
N SER A 280 8.52 -17.57 -10.17
CA SER A 280 9.23 -18.66 -9.48
C SER A 280 9.55 -19.80 -10.44
N ARG A 281 8.64 -20.16 -11.35
CA ARG A 281 8.90 -21.18 -12.38
C ARG A 281 9.99 -20.75 -13.35
N ARG A 282 10.03 -19.46 -13.73
CA ARG A 282 11.09 -18.92 -14.60
C ARG A 282 12.46 -18.88 -13.94
N ALA A 283 12.51 -18.71 -12.62
CA ALA A 283 13.73 -18.66 -11.83
C ALA A 283 14.26 -20.05 -11.41
N GLY A 284 13.44 -21.10 -11.49
CA GLY A 284 13.83 -22.46 -11.14
C GLY A 284 14.83 -23.10 -12.13
N PRO A 285 15.48 -24.21 -11.75
CA PRO A 285 16.35 -24.97 -12.65
C PRO A 285 15.57 -25.40 -13.90
N ARG A 286 16.15 -25.17 -15.08
CA ARG A 286 15.64 -25.71 -16.36
C ARG A 286 16.19 -27.10 -16.60
#